data_AF-A0A357Y4B5-F1
#
_entry.id   AF-A0A357Y4B5-F1
#
_cell.length_a   1.000
_cell.length_b   1.000
_cell.length_c   1.000
_cell.angle_alpha   90.00
_cell.angle_beta   90.00
_cell.angle_gamma   90.00
#
_symmetry.space_group_name_H-M   'P 1'
#
loop_
_entity.id
_entity.type
_entity.pdbx_description
1 polymer ?
#
loop_
_entity_poly.entity_id
_entity_poly.type
_entity_poly.pdbx_seq_one_letter_code
_entity_poly.pdbx_strand_id
1 'polypeptide(L)'
;MRSTFAGLNTMVSGITTNQLSLDTTGHNISNAATKGYSRQSVDQHATRAQYVETVNGHMLSGTGVAAASIERARDVYADKQYWTESSTKSYYEIRQKNYDKVEAVFNDTKKVGVLNELEKFYNAWQTLSSGASTSSNRVAVISDAQSLIDKMKTVSTQMQSQINSQYDDMRTDLQKFNSLSSQVALLNKNIALTESTGAKANDLRDQRDNIVDEMSTYVNLNVYEQPNGMYNIVSNGTSLVAGSSSMTLELSDPIHNSEYGVNDFNIKVKEANIDFMPENGIFRSLQDTIVEDKTFIDKMGDMAGFFLTTFNQLHQQGAGIGGTDSDLRDYTSQETAYTGPAFGLNFFGDD
;
A
#
# COMPACT_ATOMS: atom_id res chain seq x y z
N MET A 1 63.52 -7.64 -30.23
CA MET A 1 63.97 -8.47 -29.09
C MET A 1 62.95 -8.36 -27.96
N ARG A 2 62.50 -9.50 -27.40
CA ARG A 2 61.61 -9.51 -26.22
C ARG A 2 62.36 -8.90 -25.03
N SER A 3 61.69 -8.05 -24.25
CA SER A 3 62.28 -7.46 -23.03
C SER A 3 62.76 -8.57 -22.09
N THR A 4 63.95 -8.41 -21.50
CA THR A 4 64.52 -9.34 -20.50
C THR A 4 63.62 -9.47 -19.26
N PHE A 5 62.78 -8.46 -18.99
CA PHE A 5 61.81 -8.46 -17.89
C PHE A 5 60.41 -8.95 -18.29
N ALA A 6 60.20 -9.44 -19.50
CA ALA A 6 58.87 -9.83 -19.97
C ALA A 6 58.27 -11.00 -19.16
N GLY A 7 59.08 -11.97 -18.76
CA GLY A 7 58.65 -13.07 -17.88
C GLY A 7 58.28 -12.60 -16.47
N LEU A 8 59.07 -11.66 -15.92
CA LEU A 8 58.80 -11.04 -14.61
C LEU A 8 57.50 -10.22 -14.64
N ASN A 9 57.26 -9.42 -15.68
CA ASN A 9 56.01 -8.69 -15.85
C ASN A 9 54.79 -9.62 -15.97
N THR A 10 54.94 -10.76 -16.64
CA THR A 10 53.90 -11.79 -16.73
C THR A 10 53.58 -12.36 -15.34
N MET A 11 54.60 -12.65 -14.53
CA MET A 11 54.41 -13.13 -13.15
C MET A 11 53.80 -12.06 -12.24
N VAL A 12 54.26 -10.81 -12.33
CA VAL A 12 53.73 -9.67 -11.55
C VAL A 12 52.24 -9.47 -11.85
N SER A 13 51.85 -9.43 -13.13
CA SER A 13 50.44 -9.27 -13.52
C SER A 13 49.55 -10.44 -13.05
N GLY A 14 50.09 -11.66 -13.03
CA GLY A 14 49.43 -12.82 -12.41
C GLY A 14 49.21 -12.65 -10.91
N ILE A 15 50.23 -12.23 -10.17
CA ILE A 15 50.14 -12.03 -8.72
C ILE A 15 49.14 -10.90 -8.38
N THR A 16 49.23 -9.75 -9.06
CA THR A 16 48.35 -8.61 -8.77
C THR A 16 46.88 -8.91 -9.06
N THR A 17 46.60 -9.63 -10.15
CA THR A 17 45.23 -10.01 -10.51
C THR A 17 44.64 -11.04 -9.53
N ASN A 18 45.46 -12.00 -9.07
CA ASN A 18 45.03 -12.95 -8.04
C ASN A 18 44.85 -12.30 -6.67
N GLN A 19 45.70 -11.33 -6.30
CA GLN A 19 45.52 -10.53 -5.09
C GLN A 19 44.18 -9.80 -5.11
N LEU A 20 43.84 -9.15 -6.22
CA LEU A 20 42.52 -8.50 -6.37
C LEU A 20 41.36 -9.50 -6.22
N SER A 21 41.52 -10.74 -6.70
CA SER A 21 40.52 -11.79 -6.56
C SER A 21 40.36 -12.25 -5.10
N LEU A 22 41.46 -12.31 -4.34
CA LEU A 22 41.44 -12.58 -2.91
C LEU A 22 40.83 -11.43 -2.12
N ASP A 23 41.16 -10.18 -2.46
CA ASP A 23 40.56 -8.99 -1.84
C ASP A 23 39.05 -8.94 -2.09
N THR A 24 38.61 -9.24 -3.32
CA THR A 24 37.19 -9.38 -3.66
C THR A 24 36.51 -10.49 -2.86
N THR A 25 37.21 -11.61 -2.65
CA THR A 25 36.70 -12.70 -1.80
C THR A 25 36.58 -12.27 -0.35
N GLY A 26 37.56 -11.54 0.18
CA GLY A 26 37.51 -10.94 1.51
C GLY A 26 36.32 -9.98 1.66
N HIS A 27 36.13 -9.11 0.67
CA HIS A 27 35.00 -8.17 0.63
C HIS A 27 33.65 -8.89 0.62
N ASN A 28 33.51 -9.96 -0.16
CA ASN A 28 32.31 -10.80 -0.18
C ASN A 28 32.03 -11.44 1.19
N ILE A 29 33.07 -11.99 1.83
CA ILE A 29 32.92 -12.64 3.15
C ILE A 29 32.52 -11.61 4.21
N SER A 30 33.15 -10.43 4.21
CA SER A 30 32.83 -9.36 5.15
C SER A 30 31.41 -8.83 4.98
N ASN A 31 30.87 -8.83 3.76
CA ASN A 31 29.53 -8.33 3.46
C ASN A 31 28.47 -9.42 3.29
N ALA A 32 28.79 -10.68 3.58
CA ALA A 32 27.88 -11.79 3.37
C ALA A 32 26.55 -11.67 4.15
N ALA A 33 26.55 -10.93 5.27
CA ALA A 33 25.36 -10.65 6.08
C ALA A 33 24.74 -9.26 5.82
N THR A 34 25.35 -8.45 4.95
CA THR A 34 24.84 -7.11 4.62
C THR A 34 23.63 -7.24 3.70
N LYS A 35 22.47 -6.72 4.11
CA LYS A 35 21.25 -6.74 3.29
C LYS A 35 21.48 -6.04 1.96
N GLY A 36 21.03 -6.67 0.87
CA GLY A 36 21.14 -6.14 -0.49
C GLY A 36 22.50 -6.32 -1.15
N TYR A 37 23.50 -6.87 -0.43
CA TYR A 37 24.82 -7.13 -1.01
C TYR A 37 24.77 -8.25 -2.05
N SER A 38 25.36 -8.02 -3.22
CA SER A 38 25.54 -9.04 -4.25
C SER A 38 26.97 -9.57 -4.26
N ARG A 39 27.13 -10.88 -4.47
CA ARG A 39 28.46 -11.48 -4.60
C ARG A 39 29.17 -10.90 -5.81
N GLN A 40 30.39 -10.43 -5.62
CA GLN A 40 31.23 -9.89 -6.68
C GLN A 40 32.28 -10.92 -7.15
N SER A 41 32.62 -10.89 -8.43
CA SER A 41 33.65 -11.75 -9.03
C SER A 41 34.53 -10.94 -9.97
N VAL A 42 35.84 -11.18 -9.92
CA VAL A 42 36.81 -10.56 -10.84
C VAL A 42 36.75 -11.29 -12.17
N ASP A 43 36.47 -10.57 -13.26
CA ASP A 43 36.59 -11.07 -14.62
C ASP A 43 38.03 -10.88 -15.12
N GLN A 44 38.70 -11.98 -15.43
CA GLN A 44 40.12 -11.99 -15.80
C GLN A 44 40.29 -12.33 -17.28
N HIS A 45 41.07 -11.52 -17.99
CA HIS A 45 41.38 -11.73 -19.41
C HIS A 45 42.86 -11.83 -19.66
N ALA A 46 43.25 -12.71 -20.59
CA ALA A 46 44.61 -12.77 -21.07
C ALA A 46 44.98 -11.45 -21.76
N THR A 47 46.12 -10.87 -21.38
CA THR A 47 46.61 -9.65 -22.03
C THR A 47 47.10 -9.95 -23.44
N ARG A 48 47.05 -8.94 -24.31
CA ARG A 48 47.36 -9.09 -25.74
C ARG A 48 48.75 -9.68 -25.95
N ALA A 49 48.82 -10.79 -26.69
CA ALA A 49 50.07 -11.45 -27.02
C ALA A 49 51.01 -10.55 -27.83
N GLN A 50 52.32 -10.66 -27.57
CA GLN A 50 53.36 -9.94 -28.29
C GLN A 50 54.03 -10.83 -29.33
N TYR A 51 54.39 -10.23 -30.47
CA TYR A 51 55.22 -10.88 -31.48
C TYR A 51 56.66 -11.00 -30.99
N VAL A 52 57.21 -12.19 -31.13
CA VAL A 52 58.60 -12.51 -30.83
C VAL A 52 59.24 -13.03 -32.10
N GLU A 53 60.31 -12.38 -32.53
CA GLU A 53 61.15 -12.84 -33.63
C GLU A 53 61.85 -14.15 -33.26
N THR A 54 61.70 -15.16 -34.10
CA THR A 54 62.36 -16.46 -33.95
C THR A 54 63.10 -16.85 -35.22
N VAL A 55 63.99 -17.83 -35.12
CA VAL A 55 64.70 -18.40 -36.28
C VAL A 55 63.77 -18.98 -37.36
N ASN A 56 62.51 -19.27 -37.04
CA ASN A 56 61.52 -19.84 -37.96
C ASN A 56 60.37 -18.86 -38.31
N GLY A 57 60.54 -17.55 -38.08
CA GLY A 57 59.51 -16.53 -38.29
C GLY A 57 58.96 -15.95 -36.99
N HIS A 58 57.69 -15.53 -36.98
CA HIS A 58 57.08 -14.87 -35.84
C HIS A 58 56.36 -15.86 -34.91
N MET A 59 56.57 -15.73 -33.59
CA MET A 59 55.82 -16.45 -32.56
C MET A 59 55.01 -15.47 -31.72
N LEU A 60 53.77 -15.83 -31.38
CA LEU A 60 52.94 -15.08 -30.43
C LEU A 60 53.21 -15.60 -29.01
N SER A 61 53.72 -14.72 -28.14
CA SER A 61 53.91 -15.02 -26.72
C SER A 61 52.88 -14.27 -25.89
N GLY A 62 52.19 -14.96 -24.99
CA GLY A 62 51.31 -14.32 -24.00
C GLY A 62 52.08 -13.34 -23.11
N THR A 63 51.38 -12.28 -22.68
CA THR A 63 51.96 -11.19 -21.86
C THR A 63 51.41 -11.15 -20.43
N GLY A 64 50.60 -12.15 -20.04
CA GLY A 64 50.03 -12.28 -18.70
C GLY A 64 48.51 -12.23 -18.69
N VAL A 65 47.97 -11.75 -17.57
CA VAL A 65 46.54 -11.62 -17.29
C VAL A 65 46.26 -10.24 -16.71
N ALA A 66 45.08 -9.70 -16.95
CA ALA A 66 44.59 -8.49 -16.30
C ALA A 66 43.13 -8.69 -15.88
N ALA A 67 42.74 -8.03 -14.79
CA ALA A 67 41.33 -7.89 -14.44
C ALA A 67 40.67 -6.91 -15.41
N ALA A 68 39.63 -7.34 -16.13
CA ALA A 68 38.84 -6.46 -16.99
C ALA A 68 37.80 -5.69 -16.20
N SER A 69 37.11 -6.36 -15.27
CA SER A 69 36.11 -5.75 -14.40
C SER A 69 35.88 -6.59 -13.14
N ILE A 70 35.16 -6.01 -12.18
CA ILE A 70 34.54 -6.74 -11.08
C ILE A 70 33.04 -6.74 -11.37
N GLU A 71 32.46 -7.92 -11.57
CA GLU A 71 31.05 -8.08 -11.93
C GLU A 71 30.24 -8.62 -10.74
N ARG A 72 28.97 -8.22 -10.67
CA ARG A 72 28.01 -8.71 -9.68
C ARG A 72 27.35 -10.00 -10.17
N ALA A 73 27.21 -10.98 -9.29
CA ALA A 73 26.41 -12.16 -9.52
C ALA A 73 24.96 -11.88 -9.07
N ARG A 74 24.10 -11.50 -10.02
CA ARG A 74 22.68 -11.21 -9.80
C ARG A 74 21.84 -11.71 -10.97
N ASP A 75 20.63 -12.15 -10.68
CA ASP A 75 19.65 -12.58 -11.69
C ASP A 75 18.52 -11.54 -11.80
N VAL A 76 18.53 -10.81 -12.91
CA VAL A 76 17.56 -9.73 -13.17
C VAL A 76 16.13 -10.25 -13.30
N TYR A 77 15.92 -11.51 -13.69
CA TYR A 77 14.58 -12.10 -13.76
C TYR A 77 14.04 -12.39 -12.37
N ALA A 78 14.90 -12.91 -11.48
CA ALA A 78 14.55 -13.11 -10.08
C ALA A 78 14.21 -11.77 -9.38
N ASP A 79 14.95 -10.71 -9.68
CA ASP A 79 14.67 -9.36 -9.13
C ASP A 79 13.29 -8.84 -9.57
N LYS A 80 12.97 -8.98 -10.86
CA LYS A 80 11.66 -8.56 -11.38
C LYS A 80 10.53 -9.33 -10.72
N GLN A 81 10.68 -10.66 -10.59
CA GLN A 81 9.71 -11.48 -9.88
C GLN A 81 9.58 -11.06 -8.42
N TYR A 82 10.71 -10.79 -7.74
CA TYR A 82 10.71 -10.32 -6.37
C TYR A 82 9.93 -9.01 -6.22
N TRP A 83 10.14 -8.01 -7.09
CA TRP A 83 9.39 -6.74 -7.00
C TRP A 83 7.88 -6.93 -7.20
N THR A 84 7.47 -7.78 -8.16
CA THR A 84 6.06 -8.08 -8.37
C THR A 84 5.43 -8.77 -7.16
N GLU A 85 6.07 -9.81 -6.62
CA GLU A 85 5.55 -10.56 -5.47
C GLU A 85 5.61 -9.75 -4.17
N SER A 86 6.62 -8.90 -4.01
CA SER A 86 6.75 -7.97 -2.89
C SER A 86 5.57 -7.00 -2.83
N SER A 87 5.20 -6.40 -3.97
CA SER A 87 4.03 -5.51 -4.05
C SER A 87 2.73 -6.24 -3.68
N THR A 88 2.56 -7.48 -4.17
CA THR A 88 1.37 -8.30 -3.90
C THR A 88 1.29 -8.71 -2.43
N LYS A 89 2.42 -9.12 -1.85
CA LYS A 89 2.50 -9.45 -0.43
C LYS A 89 2.12 -8.25 0.43
N SER A 90 2.72 -7.09 0.18
CA SER A 90 2.44 -5.87 0.95
C SER A 90 1.00 -5.39 0.78
N TYR A 91 0.38 -5.59 -0.38
CA TYR A 91 -1.04 -5.35 -0.58
C TYR A 91 -1.89 -6.17 0.41
N TYR A 92 -1.67 -7.48 0.49
CA TYR A 92 -2.46 -8.33 1.39
C TYR A 92 -2.14 -8.12 2.87
N GLU A 93 -0.90 -7.80 3.23
CA GLU A 93 -0.52 -7.49 4.61
C GLU A 93 -1.24 -6.25 5.14
N ILE A 94 -1.31 -5.17 4.34
CA ILE A 94 -2.03 -3.96 4.72
C ILE A 94 -3.54 -4.21 4.75
N ARG A 95 -4.07 -4.95 3.78
CA ARG A 95 -5.48 -5.30 3.74
C ARG A 95 -5.89 -6.10 4.98
N GLN A 96 -5.10 -7.10 5.38
CA GLN A 96 -5.32 -7.84 6.62
C GLN A 96 -5.31 -6.92 7.83
N LYS A 97 -4.28 -6.07 7.98
CA LYS A 97 -4.17 -5.12 9.09
C LYS A 97 -5.39 -4.20 9.20
N ASN A 98 -5.95 -3.76 8.07
CA ASN A 98 -7.15 -2.93 8.07
C ASN A 98 -8.40 -3.73 8.41
N TYR A 99 -8.54 -4.97 7.93
CA TYR A 99 -9.64 -5.83 8.37
C TYR A 99 -9.60 -6.19 9.84
N ASP A 100 -8.42 -6.36 10.45
CA ASP A 100 -8.30 -6.57 11.90
C ASP A 100 -8.88 -5.36 12.68
N LYS A 101 -8.72 -4.14 12.15
CA LYS A 101 -9.34 -2.93 12.72
C LYS A 101 -10.85 -2.94 12.54
N VAL A 102 -11.35 -3.32 11.35
CA VAL A 102 -12.80 -3.47 11.09
C VAL A 102 -13.41 -4.51 12.03
N GLU A 103 -12.78 -5.67 12.21
CA GLU A 103 -13.25 -6.71 13.12
C GLU A 103 -13.33 -6.20 14.57
N ALA A 104 -12.38 -5.36 14.99
CA ALA A 104 -12.41 -4.72 16.30
C ALA A 104 -13.59 -3.76 16.46
N VAL A 105 -14.00 -3.05 15.40
CA VAL A 105 -15.19 -2.18 15.38
C VAL A 105 -16.47 -3.03 15.48
N PHE A 106 -16.58 -4.08 14.67
CA PHE A 106 -17.75 -4.97 14.59
C PHE A 106 -17.67 -6.17 15.54
N ASN A 107 -17.26 -5.94 16.79
CA ASN A 107 -17.04 -7.03 17.75
C ASN A 107 -18.35 -7.54 18.40
N ASP A 108 -19.10 -8.37 17.68
CA ASP A 108 -20.34 -8.98 18.19
C ASP A 108 -20.08 -10.18 19.13
N THR A 109 -18.93 -10.85 19.03
CA THR A 109 -18.59 -12.07 19.80
C THR A 109 -18.59 -11.85 21.33
N LYS A 110 -18.38 -10.62 21.79
CA LYS A 110 -18.36 -10.28 23.23
C LYS A 110 -19.70 -9.85 23.81
N LYS A 111 -20.82 -9.94 23.06
CA LYS A 111 -22.13 -9.39 23.45
C LYS A 111 -22.10 -7.88 23.74
N VAL A 112 -21.26 -7.13 23.02
CA VAL A 112 -21.14 -5.66 23.14
C VAL A 112 -21.28 -4.96 21.78
N GLY A 113 -21.58 -5.73 20.73
CA GLY A 113 -21.77 -5.20 19.38
C GLY A 113 -23.22 -4.81 19.11
N VAL A 114 -23.50 -4.46 17.86
CA VAL A 114 -24.80 -3.90 17.43
C VAL A 114 -25.90 -4.94 17.56
N LEU A 115 -25.60 -6.22 17.33
CA LEU A 115 -26.56 -7.31 17.47
C LEU A 115 -27.11 -7.42 18.90
N ASN A 116 -26.25 -7.24 19.91
CA ASN A 116 -26.67 -7.33 21.31
C ASN A 116 -27.61 -6.17 21.71
N GLU A 117 -27.33 -4.95 21.25
CA GLU A 117 -28.23 -3.82 21.49
C GLU A 117 -29.56 -4.00 20.75
N LEU A 118 -29.53 -4.61 19.56
CA LEU A 118 -30.74 -4.96 18.81
C LEU A 118 -31.58 -6.00 19.56
N GLU A 119 -30.97 -7.03 20.12
CA GLU A 119 -31.64 -8.03 20.95
C GLU A 119 -32.30 -7.40 22.19
N LYS A 120 -31.59 -6.50 22.89
CA LYS A 120 -32.16 -5.77 24.04
C LYS A 120 -33.38 -4.96 23.65
N PHE A 121 -33.30 -4.20 22.56
CA PHE A 121 -34.41 -3.42 22.05
C PHE A 121 -35.65 -4.29 21.79
N TYR A 122 -35.50 -5.42 21.10
CA TYR A 122 -36.63 -6.33 20.85
C TYR A 122 -37.17 -7.00 22.12
N ASN A 123 -36.30 -7.36 23.07
CA ASN A 123 -36.72 -7.91 24.37
C ASN A 123 -37.51 -6.89 25.20
N ALA A 124 -37.14 -5.60 25.13
CA ALA A 124 -37.89 -4.52 25.77
C ALA A 124 -39.30 -4.39 25.17
N TRP A 125 -39.42 -4.50 23.84
CA TRP A 125 -40.72 -4.54 23.16
C TRP A 125 -41.57 -5.75 23.54
N GLN A 126 -40.95 -6.93 23.64
CA GLN A 126 -41.66 -8.13 24.09
C GLN A 126 -42.19 -7.93 25.51
N THR A 127 -41.39 -7.36 26.41
CA THR A 127 -41.82 -7.04 27.78
C THR A 127 -42.96 -6.03 27.78
N LEU A 128 -42.87 -4.97 26.98
CA LEU A 128 -43.93 -3.97 26.84
C LEU A 128 -45.24 -4.58 26.32
N SER A 129 -45.18 -5.56 25.41
CA SER A 129 -46.38 -6.24 24.89
C SER A 129 -47.18 -6.97 25.97
N SER A 130 -46.51 -7.45 27.03
CA SER A 130 -47.14 -8.11 28.18
C SER A 130 -47.72 -7.14 29.22
N GLY A 131 -47.31 -5.87 29.18
CA GLY A 131 -47.64 -4.85 30.18
C GLY A 131 -47.65 -3.43 29.60
N ALA A 132 -48.50 -3.19 28.60
CA ALA A 132 -48.47 -1.96 27.79
C ALA A 132 -48.88 -0.68 28.55
N SER A 133 -49.59 -0.80 29.67
CA SER A 133 -50.01 0.34 30.52
C SER A 133 -48.95 0.76 31.54
N THR A 134 -47.88 -0.02 31.72
CA THR A 134 -46.84 0.25 32.71
C THR A 134 -45.83 1.26 32.16
N SER A 135 -45.70 2.43 32.80
CA SER A 135 -44.80 3.49 32.31
C SER A 135 -43.33 3.07 32.30
N SER A 136 -42.89 2.28 33.29
CA SER A 136 -41.49 1.80 33.36
C SER A 136 -41.10 0.94 32.16
N ASN A 137 -42.03 0.13 31.63
CA ASN A 137 -41.76 -0.69 30.44
C ASN A 137 -41.59 0.19 29.19
N ARG A 138 -42.36 1.28 29.07
CA ARG A 138 -42.24 2.24 27.97
C ARG A 138 -40.91 3.00 28.01
N VAL A 139 -40.49 3.41 29.21
CA VAL A 139 -39.17 4.06 29.42
C VAL A 139 -38.04 3.10 29.06
N ALA A 140 -38.14 1.82 29.41
CA ALA A 140 -37.14 0.82 29.04
C ALA A 140 -36.99 0.69 27.52
N VAL A 141 -38.10 0.61 26.78
CA VAL A 141 -38.07 0.58 25.30
C VAL A 141 -37.35 1.79 24.71
N ILE A 142 -37.66 3.00 25.18
CA ILE A 142 -37.02 4.24 24.69
C ILE A 142 -35.51 4.22 25.01
N SER A 143 -35.14 3.80 26.22
CA SER A 143 -33.75 3.72 26.66
C SER A 143 -32.93 2.72 25.83
N ASP A 144 -33.48 1.55 25.54
CA ASP A 144 -32.80 0.53 24.74
C ASP A 144 -32.73 0.94 23.26
N ALA A 145 -33.74 1.67 22.77
CA ALA A 145 -33.73 2.26 21.43
C ALA A 145 -32.63 3.32 21.27
N GLN A 146 -32.49 4.21 22.25
CA GLN A 146 -31.41 5.20 22.29
C GLN A 146 -30.04 4.51 22.33
N SER A 147 -29.88 3.47 23.15
CA SER A 147 -28.65 2.69 23.25
C SER A 147 -28.26 2.03 21.92
N LEU A 148 -29.23 1.47 21.21
CA LEU A 148 -29.03 0.90 19.87
C LEU A 148 -28.57 1.97 18.86
N ILE A 149 -29.26 3.11 18.81
CA ILE A 149 -28.91 4.21 17.90
C ILE A 149 -27.51 4.75 18.20
N ASP A 150 -27.19 4.98 19.46
CA ASP A 150 -25.88 5.47 19.88
C ASP A 150 -24.77 4.46 19.54
N LYS A 151 -25.08 3.16 19.63
CA LYS A 151 -24.15 2.11 19.19
C LYS A 151 -23.93 2.13 17.68
N MET A 152 -24.99 2.25 16.88
CA MET A 152 -24.87 2.35 15.42
C MET A 152 -24.06 3.60 15.02
N LYS A 153 -24.33 4.76 15.63
CA LYS A 153 -23.58 6.00 15.43
C LYS A 153 -22.10 5.83 15.80
N THR A 154 -21.82 5.18 16.94
CA THR A 154 -20.45 4.91 17.39
C THR A 154 -19.68 4.08 16.36
N VAL A 155 -20.31 3.04 15.79
CA VAL A 155 -19.70 2.23 14.73
C VAL A 155 -19.39 3.07 13.51
N SER A 156 -20.34 3.89 13.03
CA SER A 156 -20.09 4.78 11.88
C SER A 156 -18.95 5.77 12.15
N THR A 157 -18.90 6.39 13.33
CA THR A 157 -17.79 7.29 13.71
C THR A 157 -16.45 6.57 13.82
N GLN A 158 -16.42 5.34 14.31
CA GLN A 158 -15.20 4.53 14.35
C GLN A 158 -14.70 4.19 12.94
N MET A 159 -15.60 3.84 12.03
CA MET A 159 -15.25 3.61 10.61
C MET A 159 -14.75 4.89 9.92
N GLN A 160 -15.37 6.04 10.18
CA GLN A 160 -14.88 7.34 9.70
C GLN A 160 -13.46 7.63 10.22
N SER A 161 -13.20 7.37 11.51
CA SER A 161 -11.87 7.51 12.10
C SER A 161 -10.85 6.56 11.47
N GLN A 162 -11.26 5.34 11.11
CA GLN A 162 -10.40 4.38 10.42
C GLN A 162 -10.04 4.86 9.02
N ILE A 163 -11.00 5.36 8.24
CA ILE A 163 -10.76 5.93 6.90
C ILE A 163 -9.78 7.11 6.99
N ASN A 164 -9.99 8.04 7.93
CA ASN A 164 -9.08 9.16 8.14
C ASN A 164 -7.65 8.68 8.50
N SER A 165 -7.55 7.67 9.37
CA SER A 165 -6.26 7.08 9.74
C SER A 165 -5.55 6.42 8.55
N GLN A 166 -6.30 5.77 7.64
CA GLN A 166 -5.74 5.18 6.42
C GLN A 166 -5.22 6.26 5.46
N TYR A 167 -5.89 7.41 5.35
CA TYR A 167 -5.38 8.55 4.58
C TYR A 167 -4.12 9.17 5.20
N ASP A 168 -4.03 9.21 6.53
CA ASP A 168 -2.81 9.66 7.23
C ASP A 168 -1.64 8.69 7.02
N ASP A 169 -1.89 7.38 7.14
CA ASP A 169 -0.91 6.33 6.81
C ASP A 169 -0.43 6.50 5.36
N MET A 170 -1.36 6.69 4.41
CA MET A 170 -1.04 6.93 3.00
C MET A 170 -0.17 8.17 2.79
N ARG A 171 -0.43 9.27 3.52
CA ARG A 171 0.37 10.50 3.45
C ARG A 171 1.80 10.27 3.95
N THR A 172 1.98 9.54 5.05
CA THR A 172 3.31 9.18 5.56
C THR A 172 4.06 8.26 4.59
N ASP A 173 3.38 7.26 4.04
CA ASP A 173 3.98 6.32 3.10
C ASP A 173 4.37 6.99 1.78
N LEU A 174 3.59 7.97 1.29
CA LEU A 174 3.95 8.81 0.14
C LEU A 174 5.23 9.62 0.38
N GLN A 175 5.39 10.22 1.57
CA GLN A 175 6.62 10.95 1.92
C GLN A 175 7.84 10.02 1.89
N LYS A 176 7.69 8.81 2.45
CA LYS A 176 8.75 7.81 2.45
C LYS A 176 9.08 7.34 1.02
N PHE A 177 8.06 7.03 0.22
CA PHE A 177 8.23 6.65 -1.18
C PHE A 177 8.96 7.73 -1.99
N ASN A 178 8.60 9.00 -1.83
CA ASN A 178 9.26 10.12 -2.52
C ASN A 178 10.73 10.27 -2.11
N SER A 179 11.04 10.03 -0.83
CA SER A 179 12.44 10.01 -0.35
C SER A 179 13.24 8.89 -1.01
N LEU A 180 12.69 7.68 -1.08
CA LEU A 180 13.33 6.54 -1.75
C LEU A 180 13.53 6.83 -3.25
N SER A 181 12.50 7.35 -3.93
CA SER A 181 12.56 7.75 -5.34
C SER A 181 13.67 8.77 -5.62
N SER A 182 13.80 9.77 -4.75
CA SER A 182 14.86 10.79 -4.85
C SER A 182 16.27 10.20 -4.62
N GLN A 183 16.40 9.25 -3.69
CA GLN A 183 17.66 8.54 -3.46
C GLN A 183 18.07 7.68 -4.66
N VAL A 184 17.12 7.00 -5.31
CA VAL A 184 17.39 6.27 -6.56
C VAL A 184 17.88 7.22 -7.65
N ALA A 185 17.25 8.37 -7.83
CA ALA A 185 17.66 9.37 -8.82
C ALA A 185 19.10 9.86 -8.56
N LEU A 186 19.47 10.08 -7.30
CA LEU A 186 20.85 10.44 -6.92
C LEU A 186 21.84 9.30 -7.18
N LEU A 187 21.49 8.06 -6.81
CA LEU A 187 22.33 6.89 -7.06
C LEU A 187 22.52 6.64 -8.56
N ASN A 188 21.47 6.81 -9.37
CA ASN A 188 21.55 6.74 -10.83
C ASN A 188 22.59 7.73 -11.38
N LYS A 189 22.58 8.98 -10.90
CA LYS A 189 23.58 9.98 -11.29
C LYS A 189 24.99 9.57 -10.90
N ASN A 190 25.20 9.07 -9.69
CA ASN A 190 26.51 8.64 -9.21
C ASN A 190 27.02 7.41 -9.98
N ILE A 191 26.16 6.43 -10.23
CA ILE A 191 26.48 5.24 -11.05
C ILE A 191 26.90 5.67 -12.44
N ALA A 192 26.09 6.48 -13.12
CA ALA A 192 26.41 6.95 -14.47
C ALA A 192 27.75 7.71 -14.53
N LEU A 193 28.06 8.53 -13.51
CA LEU A 193 29.33 9.23 -13.41
C LEU A 193 30.51 8.26 -13.21
N THR A 194 30.41 7.33 -12.26
CA THR A 194 31.47 6.34 -12.01
C THR A 194 31.72 5.47 -13.24
N GLU A 195 30.64 5.00 -13.88
CA GLU A 195 30.75 4.08 -15.02
C GLU A 195 31.16 4.78 -16.32
N SER A 196 31.04 6.11 -16.41
CA SER A 196 31.59 6.89 -17.53
C SER A 196 33.11 6.77 -17.67
N THR A 197 33.80 6.41 -16.57
CA THR A 197 35.26 6.21 -16.55
C THR A 197 35.68 4.77 -16.91
N GLY A 198 34.72 3.88 -17.16
CA GLY A 198 34.95 2.45 -17.41
C GLY A 198 35.00 1.59 -16.14
N ALA A 199 34.94 2.18 -14.94
CA ALA A 199 34.79 1.44 -13.69
C ALA A 199 33.36 0.88 -13.52
N LYS A 200 33.16 -0.14 -12.68
CA LYS A 200 31.83 -0.65 -12.30
C LYS A 200 31.44 -0.16 -10.92
N ALA A 201 30.25 0.42 -10.80
CA ALA A 201 29.77 1.01 -9.54
C ALA A 201 28.99 0.00 -8.69
N ASN A 202 29.58 -1.16 -8.40
CA ASN A 202 28.86 -2.32 -7.85
C ASN A 202 28.12 -2.04 -6.54
N ASP A 203 28.79 -1.41 -5.56
CA ASP A 203 28.16 -1.17 -4.26
C ASP A 203 27.05 -0.11 -4.35
N LEU A 204 27.19 0.89 -5.24
CA LEU A 204 26.13 1.87 -5.50
C LEU A 204 24.91 1.22 -6.18
N ARG A 205 25.16 0.25 -7.07
CA ARG A 205 24.09 -0.53 -7.69
C ARG A 205 23.38 -1.41 -6.66
N ASP A 206 24.10 -2.04 -5.74
CA ASP A 206 23.49 -2.83 -4.65
C ASP A 206 22.64 -1.95 -3.72
N GLN A 207 23.13 -0.76 -3.36
CA GLN A 207 22.34 0.20 -2.57
C GLN A 207 21.08 0.63 -3.31
N ARG A 208 21.19 0.94 -4.61
CA ARG A 208 20.04 1.31 -5.43
C ARG A 208 19.03 0.18 -5.50
N ASP A 209 19.49 -1.04 -5.76
CA ASP A 209 18.65 -2.21 -5.90
C ASP A 209 17.88 -2.50 -4.59
N ASN A 210 18.53 -2.39 -3.42
CA ASN A 210 17.85 -2.52 -2.13
C ASN A 210 16.81 -1.41 -1.86
N ILE A 211 17.04 -0.19 -2.36
CA ILE A 211 16.03 0.88 -2.29
C ILE A 211 14.85 0.56 -3.22
N VAL A 212 15.10 0.02 -4.41
CA VAL A 212 14.05 -0.41 -5.34
C VAL A 212 13.24 -1.58 -4.76
N ASP A 213 13.88 -2.52 -4.07
CA ASP A 213 13.21 -3.57 -3.30
C ASP A 213 12.23 -2.97 -2.28
N GLU A 214 12.64 -1.93 -1.54
CA GLU A 214 11.75 -1.24 -0.61
C GLU A 214 10.63 -0.46 -1.33
N MET A 215 10.94 0.23 -2.44
CA MET A 215 9.93 0.93 -3.25
C MET A 215 8.85 -0.04 -3.78
N SER A 216 9.24 -1.28 -4.13
CA SER A 216 8.31 -2.30 -4.64
C SER A 216 7.21 -2.69 -3.66
N THR A 217 7.40 -2.43 -2.35
CA THR A 217 6.35 -2.68 -1.35
C THR A 217 5.16 -1.71 -1.49
N TYR A 218 5.41 -0.48 -1.92
CA TYR A 218 4.37 0.56 -2.01
C TYR A 218 3.53 0.46 -3.28
N VAL A 219 4.17 0.11 -4.41
CA VAL A 219 3.58 0.05 -5.74
C VAL A 219 4.21 -1.05 -6.59
N ASN A 220 3.48 -1.53 -7.60
CA ASN A 220 4.06 -2.41 -8.62
C ASN A 220 5.07 -1.63 -9.49
N LEU A 221 6.29 -2.15 -9.66
CA LEU A 221 7.36 -1.48 -10.37
C LEU A 221 7.84 -2.27 -11.59
N ASN A 222 8.00 -1.56 -12.71
CA ASN A 222 8.74 -2.01 -13.88
C ASN A 222 10.03 -1.20 -13.99
N VAL A 223 11.17 -1.88 -13.89
CA VAL A 223 12.50 -1.26 -13.92
C VAL A 223 13.19 -1.57 -15.23
N TYR A 224 13.70 -0.53 -15.88
CA TYR A 224 14.46 -0.60 -17.12
C TYR A 224 15.82 0.05 -16.92
N GLU A 225 16.89 -0.71 -17.16
CA GLU A 225 18.24 -0.18 -17.12
C GLU A 225 18.63 0.39 -18.49
N GLN A 226 19.11 1.64 -18.49
CA GLN A 226 19.64 2.32 -19.65
C GLN A 226 21.10 1.92 -19.92
N PRO A 227 21.63 2.12 -21.15
CA PRO A 227 23.03 1.79 -21.48
C PRO A 227 24.08 2.51 -20.62
N ASN A 228 23.73 3.64 -20.00
CA ASN A 228 24.58 4.39 -19.08
C ASN A 228 24.47 3.92 -17.61
N GLY A 229 23.79 2.79 -17.38
CA GLY A 229 23.62 2.19 -16.06
C GLY A 229 22.50 2.77 -15.21
N MET A 230 21.82 3.83 -15.65
CA MET A 230 20.71 4.44 -14.90
C MET A 230 19.42 3.62 -15.01
N TYR A 231 18.64 3.58 -13.93
CA TYR A 231 17.29 3.00 -13.95
C TYR A 231 16.22 4.02 -14.33
N ASN A 232 15.31 3.58 -15.19
CA ASN A 232 13.97 4.14 -15.30
C ASN A 232 13.01 3.22 -14.55
N ILE A 233 12.22 3.80 -13.65
CA ILE A 233 11.23 3.08 -12.86
C ILE A 233 9.85 3.58 -13.26
N VAL A 234 9.03 2.67 -13.77
CA VAL A 234 7.69 2.93 -14.27
C VAL A 234 6.68 2.12 -13.47
N SER A 235 5.59 2.74 -13.05
CA SER A 235 4.45 2.09 -12.42
C SER A 235 3.19 2.49 -13.17
N ASN A 236 2.38 1.52 -13.59
CA ASN A 236 1.12 1.74 -14.32
C ASN A 236 1.21 2.82 -15.42
N GLY A 237 2.24 2.74 -16.29
CA GLY A 237 2.47 3.71 -17.37
C GLY A 237 3.10 5.04 -16.96
N THR A 238 3.19 5.35 -15.65
CA THR A 238 3.79 6.58 -15.13
C THR A 238 5.26 6.35 -14.76
N SER A 239 6.16 7.17 -15.31
CA SER A 239 7.59 7.12 -14.98
C SER A 239 7.88 7.84 -13.67
N LEU A 240 7.99 7.08 -12.57
CA LEU A 240 8.25 7.61 -11.23
C LEU A 240 9.72 8.05 -11.04
N VAL A 241 10.65 7.34 -11.68
CA VAL A 241 12.06 7.73 -11.79
C VAL A 241 12.47 7.67 -13.25
N ALA A 242 12.99 8.77 -13.78
CA ALA A 242 13.53 8.88 -15.14
C ALA A 242 15.02 9.23 -15.05
N GLY A 243 15.88 8.21 -15.00
CA GLY A 243 17.32 8.37 -14.86
C GLY A 243 17.69 9.15 -13.59
N SER A 244 18.21 10.37 -13.75
CA SER A 244 18.65 11.22 -12.65
C SER A 244 17.55 12.10 -12.04
N SER A 245 16.30 11.91 -12.46
CA SER A 245 15.15 12.71 -12.01
C SER A 245 14.06 11.81 -11.43
N SER A 246 13.39 12.25 -10.38
CA SER A 246 12.25 11.57 -9.76
C SER A 246 11.01 12.48 -9.78
N MET A 247 9.83 11.88 -9.94
CA MET A 247 8.56 12.57 -9.74
C MET A 247 8.09 12.42 -8.29
N THR A 248 7.29 13.39 -7.84
CA THR A 248 6.75 13.44 -6.48
C THR A 248 5.29 12.99 -6.50
N LEU A 249 4.95 12.00 -5.68
CA LEU A 249 3.58 11.60 -5.44
C LEU A 249 3.01 12.36 -4.23
N GLU A 250 1.81 12.90 -4.33
CA GLU A 250 1.14 13.58 -3.22
C GLU A 250 -0.35 13.27 -3.18
N LEU A 251 -0.98 13.49 -2.03
CA LEU A 251 -2.45 13.50 -1.96
C LEU A 251 -2.97 14.80 -2.55
N SER A 252 -4.09 14.73 -3.25
CA SER A 252 -4.83 15.89 -3.74
C SER A 252 -5.29 16.80 -2.60
N ASP A 253 -5.84 17.97 -2.95
CA ASP A 253 -6.65 18.73 -1.99
C ASP A 253 -7.81 17.86 -1.48
N PRO A 254 -8.26 18.06 -0.22
CA PRO A 254 -9.34 17.30 0.37
C PRO A 254 -10.64 17.50 -0.43
N ILE A 255 -11.26 16.39 -0.82
CA ILE A 255 -12.55 16.37 -1.49
C ILE A 255 -13.59 16.03 -0.42
N HIS A 256 -14.37 17.02 0.01
CA HIS A 256 -15.36 16.78 1.06
C HIS A 256 -16.44 15.81 0.58
N ASN A 257 -16.53 14.67 1.24
CA ASN A 257 -17.53 13.65 0.98
C ASN A 257 -18.61 13.73 2.07
N SER A 258 -19.70 14.43 1.74
CA SER A 258 -20.81 14.66 2.66
C SER A 258 -21.61 13.40 3.00
N GLU A 259 -21.56 12.38 2.14
CA GLU A 259 -22.26 11.10 2.35
C GLU A 259 -21.64 10.33 3.52
N TYR A 260 -20.31 10.29 3.58
CA TYR A 260 -19.58 9.57 4.62
C TYR A 260 -19.07 10.46 5.76
N GLY A 261 -19.16 11.78 5.64
CA GLY A 261 -18.66 12.73 6.64
C GLY A 261 -17.13 12.74 6.76
N VAL A 262 -16.42 12.39 5.69
CA VAL A 262 -14.95 12.35 5.60
C VAL A 262 -14.45 13.16 4.42
N ASN A 263 -13.14 13.39 4.34
CA ASN A 263 -12.52 13.95 3.14
C ASN A 263 -11.84 12.82 2.36
N ASP A 264 -12.11 12.79 1.05
CA ASP A 264 -11.46 11.89 0.12
C ASP A 264 -10.24 12.54 -0.52
N PHE A 265 -9.28 11.70 -0.91
CA PHE A 265 -8.04 12.13 -1.53
C PHE A 265 -7.66 11.18 -2.67
N ASN A 266 -7.19 11.77 -3.77
CA ASN A 266 -6.55 11.02 -4.87
C ASN A 266 -5.03 11.12 -4.73
N ILE A 267 -4.30 10.09 -5.14
CA ILE A 267 -2.85 10.18 -5.31
C ILE A 267 -2.58 10.85 -6.65
N LYS A 268 -1.71 11.87 -6.66
CA LYS A 268 -1.34 12.65 -7.83
C LYS A 268 0.17 12.64 -8.06
N VAL A 269 0.56 12.71 -9.32
CA VAL A 269 1.91 13.10 -9.71
C VAL A 269 1.97 14.61 -9.72
N LYS A 270 2.72 15.19 -8.78
CA LYS A 270 2.76 16.63 -8.55
C LYS A 270 3.19 17.42 -9.80
N GLU A 271 4.25 16.97 -10.46
CA GLU A 271 4.87 17.72 -11.57
C GLU A 271 4.00 17.73 -12.83
N ALA A 272 3.22 16.67 -13.05
CA ALA A 272 2.33 16.54 -14.21
C ALA A 272 0.87 16.94 -13.90
N ASN A 273 0.54 17.11 -12.61
CA ASN A 273 -0.83 17.34 -12.11
C ASN A 273 -1.84 16.32 -12.68
N ILE A 274 -1.45 15.05 -12.69
CA ILE A 274 -2.29 13.93 -13.13
C ILE A 274 -2.55 12.99 -11.95
N ASP A 275 -3.74 12.39 -11.93
CA ASP A 275 -4.06 11.34 -10.97
C ASP A 275 -3.23 10.09 -11.28
N PHE A 276 -2.70 9.46 -10.24
CA PHE A 276 -1.94 8.23 -10.29
C PHE A 276 -2.71 7.14 -9.56
N MET A 277 -3.07 6.09 -10.29
CA MET A 277 -3.73 4.92 -9.72
C MET A 277 -2.74 3.75 -9.70
N PRO A 278 -2.18 3.37 -8.54
CA PRO A 278 -1.37 2.17 -8.44
C PRO A 278 -2.24 0.92 -8.67
N GLU A 279 -1.66 -0.11 -9.28
CA GLU A 279 -2.38 -1.39 -9.52
C GLU A 279 -2.22 -2.40 -8.39
N ASN A 280 -1.17 -2.25 -7.57
CA ASN A 280 -0.82 -3.17 -6.49
C ASN A 280 0.05 -2.44 -5.44
N GLY A 281 0.41 -3.12 -4.35
CA GLY A 281 1.20 -2.56 -3.25
C GLY A 281 0.36 -1.86 -2.17
N ILE A 282 1.05 -1.28 -1.19
CA ILE A 282 0.44 -0.59 -0.03
C ILE A 282 -0.56 0.48 -0.48
N PHE A 283 -0.20 1.32 -1.46
CA PHE A 283 -1.09 2.42 -1.88
C PHE A 283 -2.39 1.92 -2.49
N ARG A 284 -2.34 0.85 -3.29
CA ARG A 284 -3.56 0.26 -3.85
C ARG A 284 -4.39 -0.41 -2.76
N SER A 285 -3.76 -1.11 -1.81
CA SER A 285 -4.48 -1.71 -0.69
C SER A 285 -5.21 -0.67 0.13
N LEU A 286 -4.57 0.46 0.45
CA LEU A 286 -5.22 1.52 1.22
C LEU A 286 -6.41 2.12 0.44
N GLN A 287 -6.26 2.38 -0.85
CA GLN A 287 -7.39 2.85 -1.68
C GLN A 287 -8.56 1.87 -1.69
N ASP A 288 -8.30 0.58 -1.88
CA ASP A 288 -9.33 -0.46 -1.90
C ASP A 288 -10.01 -0.59 -0.53
N THR A 289 -9.24 -0.62 0.56
CA THR A 289 -9.82 -0.75 1.91
C THR A 289 -10.62 0.48 2.33
N ILE A 290 -10.24 1.69 1.89
CA ILE A 290 -11.05 2.89 2.13
C ILE A 290 -12.41 2.78 1.45
N VAL A 291 -12.44 2.29 0.20
CA VAL A 291 -13.69 2.05 -0.53
C VAL A 291 -14.54 1.00 0.19
N GLU A 292 -13.93 -0.09 0.63
CA GLU A 292 -14.63 -1.14 1.37
C GLU A 292 -15.15 -0.67 2.73
N ASP A 293 -14.37 0.14 3.46
CA ASP A 293 -14.76 0.71 4.75
C ASP A 293 -16.01 1.59 4.63
N LYS A 294 -16.13 2.35 3.53
CA LYS A 294 -17.34 3.10 3.19
C LYS A 294 -18.55 2.19 2.98
N THR A 295 -18.38 1.04 2.33
CA THR A 295 -19.49 0.08 2.16
C THR A 295 -19.99 -0.49 3.49
N PHE A 296 -19.15 -0.55 4.53
CA PHE A 296 -19.60 -0.94 5.88
C PHE A 296 -20.41 0.17 6.55
N ILE A 297 -20.08 1.43 6.30
CA ILE A 297 -20.90 2.58 6.71
C ILE A 297 -22.25 2.54 5.99
N ASP A 298 -22.26 2.28 4.68
CA ASP A 298 -23.50 2.16 3.89
C ASP A 298 -24.42 1.08 4.46
N LYS A 299 -23.89 -0.12 4.73
CA LYS A 299 -24.67 -1.21 5.34
C LYS A 299 -25.23 -0.84 6.71
N MET A 300 -24.49 -0.08 7.51
CA MET A 300 -24.99 0.43 8.79
C MET A 300 -26.09 1.47 8.59
N GLY A 301 -25.93 2.35 7.59
CA GLY A 301 -26.93 3.32 7.15
C GLY A 301 -28.21 2.66 6.65
N ASP A 302 -28.10 1.62 5.82
CA ASP A 302 -29.22 0.82 5.32
C ASP A 302 -29.98 0.15 6.46
N MET A 303 -29.27 -0.42 7.44
CA MET A 303 -29.90 -1.02 8.62
C MET A 303 -30.64 0.02 9.46
N ALA A 304 -30.03 1.19 9.68
CA ALA A 304 -30.67 2.29 10.39
C ALA A 304 -31.87 2.86 9.62
N GLY A 305 -31.77 3.00 8.30
CA GLY A 305 -32.85 3.48 7.42
C GLY A 305 -34.01 2.49 7.34
N PHE A 306 -33.73 1.18 7.23
CA PHE A 306 -34.74 0.13 7.30
C PHE A 306 -35.47 0.16 8.64
N PHE A 307 -34.73 0.33 9.74
CA PHE A 307 -35.30 0.41 11.07
C PHE A 307 -36.16 1.67 11.21
N LEU A 308 -35.67 2.84 10.83
CA LEU A 308 -36.43 4.09 10.86
C LEU A 308 -37.75 3.96 10.09
N THR A 309 -37.67 3.51 8.83
CA THR A 309 -38.85 3.42 7.95
C THR A 309 -39.82 2.33 8.36
N THR A 310 -39.37 1.09 8.48
CA THR A 310 -40.24 -0.07 8.74
C THR A 310 -40.80 -0.04 10.16
N PHE A 311 -39.97 0.35 11.14
CA PHE A 311 -40.42 0.44 12.53
C PHE A 311 -41.43 1.57 12.70
N ASN A 312 -41.17 2.76 12.15
CA ASN A 312 -42.13 3.87 12.22
C ASN A 312 -43.44 3.50 11.52
N GLN A 313 -43.41 2.87 10.34
CA GLN A 313 -44.62 2.43 9.63
C GLN A 313 -45.50 1.48 10.45
N LEU A 314 -44.90 0.59 11.26
CA LEU A 314 -45.66 -0.31 12.15
C LEU A 314 -46.13 0.42 13.41
N HIS A 315 -45.29 1.29 13.99
CA HIS A 315 -45.65 2.05 15.19
C HIS A 315 -46.82 3.03 14.92
N GLN A 316 -46.85 3.64 13.75
CA GLN A 316 -47.93 4.49 13.21
C GLN A 316 -49.24 3.75 12.89
N GLN A 317 -49.33 2.44 13.17
CA GLN A 317 -50.61 1.72 13.12
C GLN A 317 -51.20 1.52 14.52
N GLY A 318 -50.41 1.78 15.57
CA GLY A 318 -50.82 1.65 16.96
C GLY A 318 -51.45 2.94 17.49
N ALA A 319 -52.11 2.87 18.65
CA ALA A 319 -52.65 4.04 19.32
C ALA A 319 -51.84 4.40 20.57
N GLY A 320 -51.64 5.70 20.80
CA GLY A 320 -51.10 6.21 22.06
C GLY A 320 -51.98 5.88 23.28
N ILE A 321 -51.44 6.09 24.50
CA ILE A 321 -52.13 5.73 25.76
C ILE A 321 -53.46 6.48 25.99
N GLY A 322 -53.63 7.64 25.34
CA GLY A 322 -54.85 8.45 25.40
C GLY A 322 -55.91 8.07 24.36
N GLY A 323 -55.62 7.16 23.43
CA GLY A 323 -56.53 6.82 22.32
C GLY A 323 -56.80 7.95 21.32
N THR A 324 -56.11 9.08 21.45
CA THR A 324 -56.28 10.27 20.60
C THR A 324 -55.02 10.51 19.77
N ASP A 325 -54.94 9.87 18.60
CA ASP A 325 -54.02 10.26 17.52
C ASP A 325 -54.77 11.10 16.48
N SER A 326 -55.57 12.07 16.93
CA SER A 326 -56.46 12.88 16.08
C SER A 326 -55.84 14.17 15.51
N ASP A 327 -54.61 14.51 15.87
CA ASP A 327 -54.07 15.87 15.62
C ASP A 327 -52.81 15.94 14.74
N LEU A 328 -52.55 14.99 13.84
CA LEU A 328 -51.45 15.11 12.86
C LEU A 328 -51.87 14.71 11.44
N ARG A 329 -51.43 15.52 10.48
CA ARG A 329 -52.13 15.84 9.22
C ARG A 329 -51.87 14.82 8.13
N ASP A 330 -52.93 14.60 7.35
CA ASP A 330 -53.00 14.02 6.01
C ASP A 330 -51.78 14.40 5.15
N TYR A 331 -50.95 13.43 4.77
CA TYR A 331 -50.00 13.57 3.66
C TYR A 331 -50.17 12.38 2.71
N THR A 332 -51.06 12.58 1.73
CA THR A 332 -51.14 11.73 0.56
C THR A 332 -49.98 12.04 -0.37
N SER A 333 -49.08 11.09 -0.61
CA SER A 333 -48.51 10.92 -1.95
C SER A 333 -48.42 9.45 -2.31
N GLN A 334 -48.98 9.16 -3.47
CA GLN A 334 -49.20 7.86 -4.09
C GLN A 334 -47.90 7.05 -4.20
N GLU A 335 -47.91 5.77 -3.80
CA GLU A 335 -48.18 4.63 -4.68
C GLU A 335 -48.10 3.30 -3.91
N THR A 336 -48.98 2.38 -4.31
CA THR A 336 -49.27 1.04 -3.77
C THR A 336 -50.07 0.98 -2.46
N ALA A 337 -51.27 0.40 -2.58
CA ALA A 337 -52.38 0.54 -1.66
C ALA A 337 -52.20 -0.27 -0.37
N TYR A 338 -52.17 0.44 0.76
CA TYR A 338 -52.65 -0.05 2.05
C TYR A 338 -53.75 0.92 2.53
N THR A 339 -54.97 0.41 2.71
CA THR A 339 -56.16 1.17 3.15
C THR A 339 -56.44 0.96 4.65
N GLY A 340 -55.40 0.95 5.47
CA GLY A 340 -55.52 1.04 6.93
C GLY A 340 -55.19 2.47 7.38
N PRO A 341 -55.73 2.94 8.51
CA PRO A 341 -55.49 4.31 8.94
C PRO A 341 -54.04 4.48 9.42
N ALA A 342 -53.38 5.54 8.98
CA ALA A 342 -52.13 6.01 9.56
C ALA A 342 -52.46 6.79 10.84
N PHE A 343 -52.34 6.17 12.00
CA PHE A 343 -52.58 6.77 13.32
C PHE A 343 -51.33 6.57 14.19
N GLY A 344 -50.63 7.65 14.55
CA GLY A 344 -49.56 7.57 15.55
C GLY A 344 -48.36 8.47 15.27
N LEU A 345 -47.69 8.91 16.35
CA LEU A 345 -46.39 9.59 16.29
C LEU A 345 -45.30 8.64 15.79
N ASN A 346 -44.36 9.18 15.00
CA ASN A 346 -43.11 8.49 14.67
C ASN A 346 -42.35 8.12 15.96
N PHE A 347 -41.97 6.85 16.09
CA PHE A 347 -41.26 6.38 17.29
C PHE A 347 -39.89 7.04 17.41
N PHE A 348 -39.19 7.19 16.28
CA PHE A 348 -37.87 7.84 16.23
C PHE A 348 -37.94 9.34 15.92
N GLY A 349 -39.13 9.89 15.68
CA GLY A 349 -39.34 11.29 15.35
C GLY A 349 -38.75 11.67 13.99
N ASP A 350 -39.44 11.33 12.90
CA ASP A 350 -39.30 12.08 11.65
C ASP A 350 -40.34 13.20 11.68
N ASP A 351 -39.91 14.43 11.36
CA ASP A 351 -40.81 15.45 10.79
C ASP A 351 -40.94 15.20 9.29
#